data_AF-A0A060CK84-F1
#
_entry.id   AF-A0A060CK84-F1
#
_cell.length_a   1.000
_cell.length_b   1.000
_cell.length_c   1.000
_cell.angle_alpha   90.00
_cell.angle_beta   90.00
_cell.angle_gamma   90.00
#
_symmetry.space_group_name_H-M   'P 1'
#
loop_
_entity.id
_entity.type
_entity.pdbx_description
1 polymer ?
#
loop_
_entity_poly.entity_id
_entity_poly.type
_entity_poly.pdbx_seq_one_letter_code
_entity_poly.pdbx_strand_id
1 'polypeptide(L)'
;MKPNPSGKLAETFPERIEDTPTYGTFNASTEEENYHEGIFVGYRYYDLKHQQVAYPFGHGLSYTSFKYENLEIDNTEEHVSVKVNITNVGQVPGKKLYSLCSKLSK
;
A
#
# COMPACT_ATOMS: atom_id res chain seq x y z
N MET A 1 10.40 -14.26 25.12
CA MET A 1 9.73 -12.97 24.85
C MET A 1 9.03 -13.06 23.51
N LYS A 2 7.75 -12.70 23.39
CA LYS A 2 6.99 -12.83 22.14
C LYS A 2 7.44 -11.76 21.13
N PRO A 3 7.72 -12.08 19.86
CA PRO A 3 8.14 -11.08 18.88
C PRO A 3 7.02 -10.07 18.60
N ASN A 4 7.40 -8.81 18.38
CA ASN A 4 6.48 -7.74 17.96
C ASN A 4 6.18 -7.90 16.46
N PRO A 5 4.90 -7.94 16.04
CA PRO A 5 4.54 -8.05 14.62
C PRO A 5 5.01 -6.82 13.83
N SER A 6 5.50 -7.09 12.62
CA SER A 6 5.98 -6.06 11.70
C SER A 6 5.62 -6.35 10.23
N GLY A 7 4.81 -7.38 9.98
CA GLY A 7 4.35 -7.74 8.63
C GLY A 7 3.41 -6.67 8.06
N LYS A 8 3.42 -6.55 6.73
CA LYS A 8 2.58 -5.64 5.96
C LYS A 8 1.82 -6.42 4.88
N LEU A 9 0.58 -6.02 4.60
CA LEU A 9 -0.21 -6.64 3.55
C LEU A 9 0.44 -6.41 2.18
N ALA A 10 0.59 -7.50 1.42
CA ALA A 10 1.03 -7.46 0.03
C ALA A 10 -0.13 -7.21 -0.96
N GLU A 11 -1.36 -7.13 -0.45
CA GLU A 11 -2.58 -6.92 -1.23
C GLU A 11 -3.51 -5.94 -0.51
N THR A 12 -4.48 -5.40 -1.24
CA THR A 12 -5.54 -4.55 -0.68
C THR A 12 -6.78 -5.40 -0.43
N PHE A 13 -7.36 -5.28 0.76
CA PHE A 13 -8.58 -5.98 1.12
C PHE A 13 -9.75 -5.01 0.90
N PRO A 14 -10.64 -5.29 -0.07
CA PRO A 14 -11.78 -4.42 -0.33
C PRO A 14 -12.80 -4.49 0.81
N GLU A 15 -13.64 -3.47 0.93
CA GLU A 15 -14.83 -3.52 1.81
C GLU A 15 -15.81 -4.59 1.32
N ARG A 16 -15.97 -4.69 -0.01
CA ARG A 16 -16.84 -5.67 -0.65
C ARG A 16 -16.20 -6.25 -1.90
N ILE A 17 -16.54 -7.50 -2.24
CA ILE A 17 -16.01 -8.14 -3.45
C ILE A 17 -16.39 -7.37 -4.73
N GLU A 18 -17.54 -6.69 -4.72
CA GLU A 18 -18.02 -5.90 -5.86
C GLU A 18 -17.18 -4.65 -6.13
N ASP A 19 -16.40 -4.20 -5.15
CA ASP A 19 -15.51 -3.06 -5.30
C ASP A 19 -14.21 -3.43 -6.03
N THR A 20 -13.96 -4.72 -6.27
CA THR A 20 -12.75 -5.16 -6.97
C THR A 20 -12.80 -4.78 -8.46
N PRO A 21 -11.66 -4.41 -9.07
CA PRO A 21 -11.62 -3.98 -10.48
C PRO A 21 -12.06 -5.05 -11.48
N THR A 22 -12.09 -6.31 -11.05
CA THR A 22 -12.40 -7.47 -11.89
C THR A 22 -13.77 -8.07 -11.57
N TYR A 23 -14.55 -7.43 -10.70
CA TYR A 23 -15.89 -7.92 -10.36
C TYR A 23 -16.79 -7.92 -11.60
N GLY A 24 -17.43 -9.05 -11.86
CA GLY A 24 -18.32 -9.25 -13.01
C GLY A 24 -17.62 -9.44 -14.36
N THR A 25 -16.29 -9.30 -14.42
CA THR A 25 -15.50 -9.57 -15.63
C THR A 25 -14.62 -10.81 -15.49
N PHE A 26 -14.07 -11.06 -14.30
CA PHE A 26 -13.25 -12.24 -14.05
C PHE A 26 -14.04 -13.53 -14.19
N ASN A 27 -13.52 -14.48 -14.97
CA ASN A 27 -14.13 -15.78 -15.24
C ASN A 27 -15.55 -15.66 -15.82
N ALA A 28 -15.81 -14.59 -16.59
CA ALA A 28 -17.08 -14.38 -17.28
C ALA A 28 -17.23 -15.25 -18.54
N SER A 29 -16.12 -15.75 -19.09
CA SER A 29 -16.09 -16.67 -20.24
C SER A 29 -15.14 -17.83 -19.98
N THR A 30 -15.46 -19.01 -20.51
CA THR A 30 -14.59 -20.19 -20.45
C THR A 30 -13.59 -20.26 -21.61
N GLU A 31 -13.71 -19.37 -22.60
CA GLU A 31 -12.89 -19.37 -23.82
C GLU A 31 -11.82 -18.27 -23.81
N GLU A 32 -12.12 -17.12 -23.19
CA GLU A 32 -11.25 -15.95 -23.16
C GLU A 32 -11.39 -15.18 -21.85
N GLU A 33 -10.30 -14.53 -21.42
CA GLU A 33 -10.27 -13.67 -20.23
C GLU A 33 -9.69 -12.31 -20.61
N ASN A 34 -10.49 -11.26 -20.46
CA ASN A 34 -10.14 -9.90 -20.85
C ASN A 34 -9.80 -9.07 -19.60
N TYR A 35 -8.54 -8.64 -19.49
CA TYR A 35 -8.03 -7.85 -18.37
C TYR A 35 -8.40 -6.37 -18.54
N HIS A 36 -9.69 -6.08 -18.35
CA HIS A 36 -10.29 -4.75 -18.54
C HIS A 36 -9.68 -3.65 -17.66
N GLU A 37 -9.16 -4.03 -16.50
CA GLU A 37 -8.55 -3.15 -15.53
C GLU A 37 -7.16 -2.66 -15.96
N GLY A 38 -6.52 -3.34 -16.92
CA GLY A 38 -5.19 -3.01 -17.40
C GLY A 38 -4.17 -2.91 -16.27
N ILE A 39 -3.48 -1.77 -16.14
CA ILE A 39 -2.50 -1.55 -15.07
C ILE A 39 -3.15 -1.21 -13.71
N PHE A 40 -4.45 -0.93 -13.68
CA PHE A 40 -5.18 -0.55 -12.48
C PHE A 40 -5.66 -1.80 -11.75
N VAL A 41 -4.70 -2.57 -11.25
CA VAL A 41 -4.93 -3.77 -10.42
C VAL A 41 -4.66 -3.44 -8.95
N GLY A 42 -5.52 -3.94 -8.05
CA GLY A 42 -5.35 -3.80 -6.61
C GLY A 42 -5.29 -2.33 -6.18
N TYR A 43 -4.31 -1.97 -5.34
CA TYR A 43 -4.19 -0.62 -4.77
C TYR A 43 -4.20 0.50 -5.83
N ARG A 44 -3.68 0.25 -7.04
CA ARG A 44 -3.68 1.25 -8.12
C ARG A 44 -5.09 1.62 -8.56
N TYR A 45 -6.00 0.66 -8.58
CA TYR A 45 -7.42 0.89 -8.88
C TYR A 45 -8.08 1.71 -7.78
N TYR A 46 -7.94 1.28 -6.53
CA TYR A 46 -8.58 1.92 -5.39
C TYR A 46 -8.06 3.35 -5.19
N ASP A 47 -6.76 3.57 -5.36
CA ASP A 47 -6.13 4.89 -5.32
C ASP A 47 -6.65 5.81 -6.45
N LEU A 48 -6.77 5.28 -7.68
CA LEU A 48 -7.29 6.05 -8.82
C LEU A 48 -8.76 6.44 -8.61
N LYS A 49 -9.57 5.52 -8.09
CA LYS A 49 -11.01 5.71 -7.88
C LYS A 49 -11.35 6.45 -6.58
N HIS A 50 -10.35 6.72 -5.74
CA HIS A 50 -10.54 7.22 -4.38
C HIS A 50 -11.53 6.35 -3.57
N GLN A 51 -11.49 5.03 -3.78
CA GLN A 51 -12.40 4.07 -3.18
C GLN A 51 -11.94 3.68 -1.78
N GLN A 52 -12.87 3.59 -0.84
CA GLN A 52 -12.59 3.10 0.52
C GLN A 52 -12.31 1.59 0.51
N VAL A 53 -11.42 1.16 1.40
CA VAL A 53 -10.99 -0.25 1.52
C VAL A 53 -10.84 -0.62 2.99
N ALA A 54 -11.16 -1.87 3.33
CA ALA A 54 -11.08 -2.36 4.70
C ALA A 54 -9.64 -2.36 5.22
N TYR A 55 -8.70 -2.85 4.41
CA TYR A 55 -7.28 -2.75 4.70
C TYR A 55 -6.48 -2.41 3.43
N PRO A 56 -5.78 -1.27 3.38
CA PRO A 56 -5.01 -0.89 2.21
C PRO A 56 -3.75 -1.76 2.05
N PHE A 57 -3.22 -1.80 0.83
CA PHE A 57 -1.88 -2.33 0.58
C PHE A 57 -0.85 -1.69 1.53
N GLY A 58 0.07 -2.49 2.06
CA GLY A 58 1.05 -2.03 3.03
C GLY A 58 0.48 -1.76 4.43
N HIS A 59 -0.79 -2.07 4.70
CA HIS A 59 -1.34 -2.01 6.05
C HIS A 59 -0.67 -3.05 6.97
N GLY A 60 -0.50 -2.69 8.24
CA GLY A 60 -0.02 -3.65 9.25
C GLY A 60 0.27 -2.96 10.57
N LEU A 61 -0.21 -3.55 11.65
CA LEU A 61 -0.08 -3.02 13.00
C LEU A 61 1.23 -3.45 13.66
N SER A 62 1.61 -2.75 14.73
CA SER A 62 2.71 -3.10 15.62
C SER A 62 2.27 -2.82 17.06
N TYR A 63 2.88 -3.49 18.04
CA TYR A 63 2.65 -3.20 19.46
C TYR A 63 3.40 -1.95 19.94
N THR A 64 4.18 -1.31 19.06
CA THR A 64 4.82 -0.03 19.33
C THR A 64 4.44 1.00 18.27
N SER A 65 4.68 2.27 18.58
CA SER A 65 4.44 3.39 17.68
C SER A 65 5.75 3.97 17.16
N PHE A 66 5.74 4.45 15.92
CA PHE A 66 6.89 5.07 15.28
C PHE A 66 6.53 6.50 14.87
N LYS A 67 7.43 7.44 15.15
CA LYS A 67 7.35 8.83 14.74
C LYS A 67 8.22 9.05 13.50
N TYR A 68 7.69 9.82 12.55
CA TYR A 68 8.36 10.20 11.31
C TYR A 68 8.63 11.69 11.35
N GLU A 69 9.88 12.08 11.14
CA GLU A 69 10.31 13.47 11.21
C GLU A 69 11.35 13.76 10.14
N ASN A 70 11.54 15.05 9.85
CA ASN A 70 12.57 15.56 8.94
C ASN A 70 12.56 14.85 7.59
N LEU A 71 11.39 14.84 6.94
CA LEU A 71 11.29 14.35 5.57
C LEU A 71 12.00 15.34 4.64
N GLU A 72 13.07 14.87 4.01
CA GLU A 72 13.85 15.60 3.01
C GLU A 72 13.71 14.84 1.69
N ILE A 73 13.35 15.55 0.63
CA ILE A 73 13.26 15.03 -0.73
C ILE A 73 14.20 15.86 -1.59
N ASP A 74 15.19 15.22 -2.17
CA ASP A 74 16.06 15.79 -3.18
C ASP A 74 15.76 15.12 -4.53
N ASN A 75 15.47 15.93 -5.54
CA ASN A 75 14.98 15.47 -6.82
C ASN A 75 15.85 16.05 -7.94
N THR A 76 16.55 15.18 -8.64
CA THR A 76 17.28 15.49 -9.86
C THR A 76 16.52 14.92 -11.07
N GLU A 77 16.92 15.28 -12.28
CA GLU A 77 16.25 14.78 -13.50
C GLU A 77 16.23 13.24 -13.60
N GLU A 78 17.22 12.56 -13.00
CA GLU A 78 17.38 11.10 -13.09
C GLU A 78 17.11 10.36 -11.77
N HIS A 79 17.17 11.06 -10.63
CA HIS A 79 17.13 10.42 -9.32
C HIS A 79 16.30 11.18 -8.30
N VAL A 80 15.55 10.42 -7.49
CA VAL A 80 14.88 10.94 -6.31
C VAL A 80 15.53 10.32 -5.08
N SER A 81 16.13 11.16 -4.24
CA SER A 81 16.63 10.79 -2.92
C SER A 81 15.63 11.21 -1.86
N VAL A 82 15.25 10.28 -0.99
CA VAL A 82 14.33 10.54 0.11
C VAL A 82 14.99 10.13 1.42
N LYS A 83 15.09 11.08 2.34
CA LYS A 83 15.61 10.87 3.68
C LYS A 83 14.52 11.19 4.70
N VAL A 84 14.39 10.32 5.69
CA VAL A 84 13.40 10.47 6.77
C VAL A 84 13.98 9.90 8.05
N ASN A 85 13.76 10.60 9.16
CA ASN A 85 14.09 10.09 10.47
C ASN A 85 12.90 9.29 11.02
N ILE A 86 13.16 8.04 11.41
CA ILE A 86 12.15 7.15 11.97
C ILE A 86 12.59 6.75 13.37
N THR A 87 11.77 7.08 14.37
CA THR A 87 12.07 6.80 15.79
C THR A 87 10.98 5.92 16.40
N ASN A 88 11.38 4.85 17.09
CA ASN A 88 10.46 4.08 17.93
C ASN A 88 10.17 4.89 19.20
N VAL A 89 8.92 5.28 19.40
CA VAL A 89 8.49 6.12 20.53
C VAL A 89 7.63 5.36 21.55
N GLY A 90 7.39 4.06 21.33
CA GLY A 90 6.66 3.23 22.29
C GLY A 90 7.57 2.49 23.27
N GLN A 91 6.93 1.71 24.15
CA GLN A 91 7.60 1.08 25.30
C GLN A 91 8.26 -0.27 24.96
N VAL A 92 8.04 -0.81 23.76
CA VAL A 92 8.55 -2.12 23.36
C VAL A 92 9.41 -2.01 22.10
N PRO A 93 10.46 -2.86 21.97
CA PRO A 93 11.19 -2.98 20.72
C PRO A 93 10.27 -3.39 19.56
N GLY A 94 10.54 -2.88 18.37
CA GLY A 94 9.76 -3.19 17.17
C GLY A 94 10.53 -2.89 15.89
N LYS A 95 10.08 -3.49 14.79
CA LYS A 95 10.57 -3.22 13.43
C LYS A 95 9.45 -2.57 12.62
N LYS A 96 9.80 -1.70 11.68
CA LYS A 96 8.85 -1.04 10.79
C LYS A 96 9.34 -1.16 9.35
N LEU A 97 8.47 -1.64 8.48
CA LEU A 97 8.61 -1.48 7.03
C LEU A 97 7.89 -0.19 6.62
N TYR A 98 8.57 0.64 5.83
CA TYR A 98 8.03 1.84 5.20
C TYR A 98 8.05 1.66 3.68
N SER A 99 7.06 2.24 3.00
CA SER A 99 6.92 2.18 1.54
C SER A 99 6.90 3.61 1.00
N LEU A 100 7.73 3.85 -0.01
CA LEU A 100 7.72 5.09 -0.79
C LEU A 100 6.91 4.84 -2.07
N CYS A 101 5.90 5.67 -2.32
CA CYS A 101 5.10 5.61 -3.53
C CYS A 101 5.15 6.97 -4.22
N SER A 102 5.43 6.99 -5.52
CA SER A 102 5.25 8.17 -6.35
C SER A 102 3.83 8.20 -6.90
N LYS A 103 3.23 9.39 -6.92
CA LYS A 103 2.01 9.66 -7.66
C LYS A 103 2.36 10.58 -8.82
N LEU A 104 2.01 10.16 -10.03
CA LEU A 104 2.08 11.02 -11.19
C LEU A 104 0.84 11.93 -11.16
N SER A 105 1.05 13.22 -10.92
CA SER A 105 0.01 14.24 -11.11
C SER A 105 -0.21 14.43 -12.62
N LYS A 106 -1.46 14.38 -13.06
CA LYS A 106 -1.85 14.91 -14.38
C LYS A 106 -1.81 16.43 -14.37
#